data_AF-A0A8S3GDM4-F1
#
_entry.id   AF-A0A8S3GDM4-F1
#
_cell.length_a   1.000
_cell.length_b   1.000
_cell.length_c   1.000
_cell.angle_alpha   90.00
_cell.angle_beta   90.00
_cell.angle_gamma   90.00
#
_symmetry.space_group_name_H-M   'P 1'
#
loop_
_entity.id
_entity.type
_entity.pdbx_description
1 polymer ?
#
loop_
_entity_poly.entity_id
_entity_poly.type
_entity_poly.pdbx_seq_one_letter_code
_entity_poly.pdbx_strand_id
1 'polypeptide(L)'
;MARTTQEILTQTSHTENIRHLANQLTREYNELINATYGAIGTAITNDLATRIKSVVADLGLTCIELIEKLGLYQQNNHDYNLKHTVENLCQKVIEKVI
;
A
#
# COMPACT_ATOMS: atom_id res chain seq x y z
N MET A 1 -7.69 1.45 1.65
CA MET A 1 -6.44 0.76 1.28
C MET A 1 -6.65 -0.68 0.86
N ALA A 2 -7.22 -1.55 1.72
CA ALA A 2 -7.41 -2.97 1.37
C ALA A 2 -8.23 -3.18 0.07
N ARG A 3 -9.37 -2.46 -0.07
CA ARG A 3 -10.20 -2.53 -1.28
C ARG A 3 -9.44 -2.08 -2.54
N THR A 4 -8.80 -0.92 -2.51
CA THR A 4 -8.00 -0.38 -3.63
C THR A 4 -6.88 -1.33 -4.03
N THR A 5 -6.22 -1.95 -3.05
CA THR A 5 -5.17 -2.95 -3.29
C THR A 5 -5.73 -4.22 -3.91
N GLN A 6 -6.92 -4.67 -3.49
CA GLN A 6 -7.63 -5.79 -4.11
C GLN A 6 -8.06 -5.47 -5.55
N GLU A 7 -8.44 -4.23 -5.82
CA GLU A 7 -8.74 -3.76 -7.18
C GLU A 7 -7.49 -3.74 -8.05
N ILE A 8 -6.32 -3.34 -7.52
CA ILE A 8 -5.02 -3.47 -8.23
C ILE A 8 -4.79 -4.93 -8.60
N LEU A 9 -4.94 -5.86 -7.65
CA LEU A 9 -4.71 -7.29 -7.88
C LEU A 9 -5.58 -7.83 -9.02
N THR A 10 -6.87 -7.50 -9.02
CA THR A 10 -7.83 -7.95 -10.05
C THR A 10 -7.65 -7.26 -11.40
N GLN A 11 -7.14 -6.03 -11.42
CA GLN A 11 -6.96 -5.22 -12.63
C GLN A 11 -5.51 -5.12 -13.10
N THR A 12 -4.60 -5.94 -12.57
CA THR A 12 -3.16 -5.94 -12.95
C THR A 12 -2.95 -6.11 -14.47
N SER A 13 -3.89 -6.74 -15.19
CA SER A 13 -3.84 -6.88 -16.65
C SER A 13 -4.38 -5.67 -17.44
N HIS A 14 -4.98 -4.68 -16.79
CA HIS A 14 -5.65 -3.53 -17.41
C HIS A 14 -4.94 -2.21 -17.03
N THR A 15 -3.97 -1.81 -17.87
CA THR A 15 -3.01 -0.74 -17.57
C THR A 15 -3.63 0.64 -17.30
N GLU A 16 -4.78 0.97 -17.91
CA GLU A 16 -5.41 2.28 -17.81
C GLU A 16 -5.91 2.59 -16.38
N ASN A 17 -6.43 1.58 -15.67
CA ASN A 17 -6.98 1.75 -14.33
C ASN A 17 -5.92 1.69 -13.23
N ILE A 18 -4.80 1.00 -13.47
CA ILE A 18 -3.74 0.79 -12.49
C ILE A 18 -3.15 2.12 -11.98
N ARG A 19 -2.93 3.09 -12.88
CA ARG A 19 -2.40 4.40 -12.48
C ARG A 19 -3.39 5.16 -11.58
N HIS A 20 -4.68 5.05 -11.86
CA HIS A 20 -5.70 5.65 -11.01
C HIS A 20 -5.71 5.00 -9.63
N LEU A 21 -5.69 3.67 -9.58
CA LEU A 21 -5.67 2.89 -8.35
C LEU A 21 -4.40 3.15 -7.50
N ALA A 22 -3.23 3.29 -8.13
CA ALA A 22 -1.98 3.64 -7.43
C ALA A 22 -2.04 5.04 -6.79
N ASN A 23 -2.63 6.01 -7.50
CA ASN A 23 -2.87 7.35 -6.95
C ASN A 23 -3.88 7.31 -5.81
N GLN A 24 -4.93 6.50 -5.92
CA GLN A 24 -5.91 6.31 -4.85
C GLN A 24 -5.25 5.67 -3.62
N LEU A 25 -4.43 4.63 -3.78
CA LEU A 25 -3.70 4.00 -2.69
C LEU A 25 -2.78 5.01 -1.97
N THR A 26 -2.11 5.87 -2.72
CA THR A 26 -1.26 6.94 -2.18
C THR A 26 -2.07 7.96 -1.36
N ARG A 27 -3.28 8.33 -1.83
CA ARG A 27 -4.17 9.24 -1.10
C ARG A 27 -4.65 8.61 0.20
N GLU A 28 -5.14 7.38 0.14
CA GLU A 28 -5.61 6.64 1.31
C GLU A 28 -4.50 6.44 2.35
N TYR A 29 -3.25 6.24 1.91
CA TYR A 29 -2.10 6.18 2.82
C TYR A 29 -1.81 7.54 3.49
N ASN A 30 -1.94 8.65 2.77
CA ASN A 30 -1.80 9.99 3.36
C ASN A 30 -2.92 10.29 4.38
N GLU A 31 -4.15 9.85 4.10
CA GLU A 31 -5.25 9.95 5.06
C GLU A 31 -4.97 9.12 6.32
N LEU A 32 -4.40 7.92 6.17
CA LEU A 32 -3.96 7.10 7.30
C LEU A 32 -2.87 7.78 8.12
N ILE A 33 -1.88 8.42 7.49
CA ILE A 33 -0.85 9.21 8.20
C ILE A 33 -1.50 10.32 9.05
N ASN A 34 -2.45 11.05 8.47
CA ASN A 34 -3.14 12.12 9.19
C ASN A 34 -3.93 11.59 10.41
N ALA A 35 -4.66 10.49 10.24
CA ALA A 35 -5.36 9.83 11.34
C ALA A 35 -4.38 9.32 12.42
N THR A 36 -3.21 8.84 11.99
CA THR A 36 -2.15 8.32 12.85
C THR A 36 -1.59 9.38 13.79
N TYR A 37 -1.41 10.63 13.33
CA TYR A 37 -0.99 11.73 14.22
C TYR A 37 -1.97 11.95 15.37
N GLY A 38 -3.28 11.85 15.11
CA GLY A 38 -4.31 11.91 16.15
C GLY A 38 -4.21 10.75 17.14
N ALA A 39 -4.07 9.51 16.64
CA ALA A 39 -3.93 8.31 17.48
C ALA A 39 -2.66 8.34 18.35
N ILE A 40 -1.55 8.87 17.82
CA ILE A 40 -0.31 9.06 18.57
C ILE A 40 -0.51 10.10 19.68
N GLY A 41 -1.21 11.21 19.39
CA GLY A 41 -1.46 12.28 20.35
C GLY A 41 -2.36 11.86 21.51
N THR A 42 -3.21 10.83 21.32
CA THR A 42 -4.10 10.28 22.35
C THR A 42 -3.56 9.01 23.02
N ALA A 43 -2.41 8.51 22.58
CA ALA A 43 -1.81 7.31 23.14
C ALA A 43 -1.41 7.52 24.62
N ILE A 44 -1.81 6.58 25.48
CA ILE A 44 -1.56 6.65 26.94
C ILE A 44 -0.06 6.51 27.25
N THR A 45 0.70 5.82 26.39
CA THR A 45 2.12 5.57 26.58
C THR A 45 2.91 5.87 25.30
N ASN A 46 4.18 6.28 25.50
CA ASN A 46 5.12 6.47 24.41
C ASN A 46 5.40 5.16 23.65
N ASP A 47 5.35 4.01 24.32
CA ASP A 47 5.49 2.70 23.68
C ASP A 47 4.36 2.46 22.67
N LEU A 48 3.11 2.68 23.08
CA LEU A 48 1.96 2.54 22.19
C LEU A 48 2.05 3.50 21.00
N ALA A 49 2.38 4.76 21.24
CA ALA A 49 2.61 5.75 20.18
C ALA A 49 3.71 5.30 19.19
N THR A 50 4.80 4.72 19.71
CA THR A 50 5.92 4.25 18.89
C THR A 50 5.54 3.03 18.07
N ARG A 51 4.78 2.09 18.65
CA ARG A 51 4.25 0.92 17.93
C ARG A 51 3.31 1.32 16.80
N ILE A 52 2.40 2.28 17.04
CA ILE A 52 1.51 2.82 16.00
C ILE A 52 2.34 3.42 14.86
N LYS A 53 3.34 4.27 15.16
CA LYS A 53 4.24 4.84 14.14
C LYS A 53 4.95 3.75 13.33
N SER A 54 5.46 2.72 14.01
CA SER A 54 6.21 1.64 13.38
C SER A 54 5.35 0.86 12.38
N VAL A 55 4.11 0.52 12.74
CA VAL A 55 3.20 -0.23 11.85
C VAL A 55 2.85 0.60 10.62
N VAL A 56 2.54 1.89 10.79
CA VAL A 56 2.16 2.76 9.68
C VAL A 56 3.35 3.02 8.75
N ALA A 57 4.56 3.20 9.31
CA ALA A 57 5.78 3.35 8.52
C ALA A 57 6.10 2.10 7.69
N ASP A 58 5.99 0.91 8.29
CA ASP A 58 6.23 -0.38 7.62
C ASP A 58 5.21 -0.65 6.50
N LEU A 59 3.94 -0.31 6.73
CA LEU A 59 2.92 -0.30 5.68
C LEU A 59 3.30 0.67 4.54
N GLY A 60 3.76 1.87 4.87
CA GLY A 60 4.21 2.86 3.89
C GLY A 60 5.32 2.36 2.99
N LEU A 61 6.35 1.72 3.55
CA LEU A 61 7.43 1.11 2.79
C LEU A 61 6.90 0.05 1.81
N THR A 62 5.96 -0.79 2.28
CA THR A 62 5.32 -1.80 1.43
C THR A 62 4.51 -1.16 0.29
N CYS A 63 3.79 -0.06 0.56
CA CYS A 63 3.05 0.67 -0.48
C CYS A 63 3.96 1.33 -1.51
N ILE A 64 5.10 1.90 -1.09
CA ILE A 64 6.10 2.48 -2.00
C ILE A 64 6.65 1.40 -2.93
N GLU A 65 7.06 0.26 -2.36
CA GLU A 65 7.57 -0.88 -3.13
C GLU A 65 6.51 -1.38 -4.13
N LEU A 66 5.25 -1.52 -3.69
CA LEU A 66 4.14 -1.91 -4.56
C LEU A 66 3.99 -0.96 -5.76
N ILE A 67 3.94 0.35 -5.53
CA ILE A 67 3.77 1.35 -6.59
C ILE A 67 4.94 1.32 -7.57
N GLU A 68 6.17 1.17 -7.07
CA GLU A 68 7.36 1.06 -7.91
C GLU A 68 7.31 -0.18 -8.81
N LYS A 69 7.04 -1.37 -8.23
CA LYS A 69 6.95 -2.62 -8.99
C LYS A 69 5.78 -2.64 -9.96
N LEU A 70 4.66 -2.03 -9.59
CA LEU A 70 3.49 -1.86 -10.44
C LEU A 70 3.82 -0.98 -11.65
N GLY A 71 4.55 0.13 -11.45
CA GLY A 71 5.02 0.99 -12.55
C GLY A 71 5.96 0.27 -13.50
N LEU A 72 6.91 -0.52 -12.97
CA LEU A 72 7.79 -1.36 -13.79
C LEU A 72 7.00 -2.41 -14.59
N TYR A 73 5.99 -3.04 -13.97
CA TYR A 73 5.16 -4.03 -14.63
C TYR A 73 4.35 -3.42 -15.77
N GLN A 74 3.81 -2.21 -15.59
CA GLN A 74 3.11 -1.50 -16.65
C GLN A 74 3.98 -1.25 -17.89
N GLN A 75 5.29 -1.07 -17.70
CA GLN A 75 6.26 -0.91 -18.79
C GLN A 75 6.64 -2.25 -19.45
N ASN A 76 6.52 -3.37 -18.72
CA ASN A 76 6.85 -4.71 -19.18
C ASN A 76 5.80 -5.74 -18.75
N ASN A 77 4.60 -5.66 -19.35
CA ASN A 77 3.43 -6.45 -18.95
C ASN A 77 3.55 -7.97 -19.21
N HIS A 78 4.69 -8.45 -19.70
CA HIS A 78 4.95 -9.87 -19.96
C HIS A 78 5.91 -10.49 -18.92
N ASP A 79 6.39 -9.70 -17.96
CA ASP A 79 7.26 -10.20 -16.88
C ASP A 79 6.43 -10.87 -15.78
N TYR A 80 6.36 -12.20 -15.84
CA TYR A 80 5.64 -13.03 -14.87
C TYR A 80 6.23 -12.97 -13.46
N ASN A 81 7.55 -12.77 -13.30
CA ASN A 81 8.18 -12.66 -11.99
C ASN A 81 7.77 -11.34 -11.31
N LEU A 82 7.74 -10.27 -12.10
CA LEU A 82 7.32 -8.96 -11.64
C LEU A 82 5.83 -8.94 -11.30
N LYS A 83 4.98 -9.59 -12.12
CA LYS A 83 3.57 -9.81 -11.80
C LYS A 83 3.41 -10.48 -10.43
N HIS A 84 4.10 -11.59 -10.19
CA HIS A 84 3.97 -12.33 -8.94
C HIS A 84 4.49 -11.54 -7.73
N THR A 85 5.51 -10.69 -7.94
CA THR A 85 6.00 -9.75 -6.93
C THR A 85 4.93 -8.72 -6.56
N VAL A 86 4.26 -8.13 -7.56
CA VAL A 86 3.14 -7.18 -7.35
C VAL A 86 1.99 -7.87 -6.59
N GLU A 87 1.62 -9.09 -6.98
CA GLU A 87 0.57 -9.85 -6.29
C GLU A 87 0.89 -10.10 -4.80
N ASN A 88 2.14 -10.48 -4.50
CA ASN A 88 2.62 -10.68 -3.13
C ASN A 88 2.61 -9.38 -2.32
N LEU A 89 3.08 -8.28 -2.90
CA LEU A 89 3.05 -6.97 -2.26
C LEU A 89 1.61 -6.49 -1.98
N CYS A 90 0.68 -6.71 -2.90
CA CYS A 90 -0.73 -6.46 -2.67
C CYS A 90 -1.26 -7.24 -1.47
N GLN A 91 -0.93 -8.53 -1.37
CA GLN A 91 -1.35 -9.37 -0.25
C GLN A 91 -0.77 -8.88 1.09
N LYS A 92 0.51 -8.50 1.12
CA LYS A 92 1.15 -7.92 2.31
C LYS A 92 0.48 -6.63 2.78
N VAL A 93 0.11 -5.73 1.85
CA VAL A 93 -0.61 -4.49 2.18
C VAL A 93 -1.98 -4.82 2.77
N ILE A 94 -2.70 -5.80 2.20
CA ILE A 94 -4.02 -6.21 2.71
C ILE A 94 -3.88 -6.79 4.13
N GLU A 95 -2.93 -7.70 4.36
CA GLU A 95 -2.69 -8.33 5.66
C GLU A 95 -2.31 -7.33 6.76
N LYS A 96 -1.58 -6.26 6.43
CA LYS A 96 -1.19 -5.21 7.39
C LYS A 96 -2.31 -4.23 7.74
N VAL A 97 -3.39 -4.20 6.95
CA VAL A 97 -4.53 -3.28 7.11
C VAL A 97 -5.72 -3.95 7.79
N ILE A 98 -5.73 -5.28 7.90
CA ILE A 98 -6.72 -6.09 8.62
C ILE A 98 -6.31 -6.20 10.10
#